data_AF-A0A8T4E2Y6-F1
#
_entry.id   AF-A0A8T4E2Y6-F1
#
_cell.length_a   1.000
_cell.length_b   1.000
_cell.length_c   1.000
_cell.angle_alpha   90.00
_cell.angle_beta   90.00
_cell.angle_gamma   90.00
#
_symmetry.space_group_name_H-M   'P 1'
#
loop_
_entity.id
_entity.type
_entity.pdbx_description
1 polymer ?
#
loop_
_entity_poly.entity_id
_entity_poly.type
_entity_poly.pdbx_seq_one_letter_code
_entity_poly.pdbx_strand_id
1 'polypeptide(L)' 'MEEMDSSRFFRVYDNIPITARKELVLIVDDKPVSWDIAYIEIEAKTPLGAKIFKKLVELDFI' A
#
# COMPACT_ATOMS: atom_id res chain seq x y z
N MET A 1 18.54 0.46 -6.98
CA MET A 1 17.26 0.41 -6.24
C MET A 1 16.21 0.45 -7.33
N GLU A 2 15.46 -0.61 -7.56
CA GLU A 2 14.33 -0.54 -8.51
C GLU A 2 13.43 0.61 -8.10
N GLU A 3 13.11 1.48 -9.05
CA GLU A 3 12.23 2.60 -8.81
C GLU A 3 10.86 2.03 -8.45
N MET A 4 10.31 2.43 -7.30
CA MET A 4 8.98 1.99 -6.86
C MET A 4 7.96 2.55 -7.85
N ASP A 5 7.49 1.71 -8.79
CA ASP A 5 6.42 2.06 -9.70
C ASP A 5 5.08 2.09 -8.95
N SER A 6 4.85 3.18 -8.22
CA SER A 6 3.63 3.40 -7.44
C SER A 6 2.38 3.50 -8.31
N SER A 7 2.51 3.61 -9.64
CA SER A 7 1.36 3.66 -10.54
C SER A 7 0.51 2.38 -10.48
N ARG A 8 1.13 1.22 -10.25
CA ARG A 8 0.45 -0.06 -10.03
C ARG A 8 -0.43 -0.02 -8.79
N PHE A 9 0.12 0.48 -7.69
CA PHE A 9 -0.62 0.64 -6.45
C PHE A 9 -1.78 1.61 -6.59
N PHE A 10 -1.57 2.79 -7.18
CA PHE A 10 -2.63 3.79 -7.33
C PHE A 10 -3.79 3.29 -8.19
N ARG A 11 -3.48 2.53 -9.25
CA ARG A 11 -4.52 1.88 -10.06
C ARG A 11 -5.37 0.92 -9.22
N VAL A 12 -4.76 0.10 -8.36
CA VAL A 12 -5.52 -0.81 -7.48
C VAL A 12 -6.34 -0.01 -6.49
N TYR A 13 -5.73 0.96 -5.80
CA TYR A 13 -6.38 1.80 -4.79
C TYR A 13 -7.60 2.57 -5.33
N ASP A 14 -7.51 3.11 -6.55
CA ASP A 14 -8.61 3.83 -7.19
C ASP A 14 -9.83 2.95 -7.47
N ASN A 15 -9.63 1.64 -7.63
CA ASN A 15 -10.70 0.66 -7.82
C ASN A 15 -11.29 0.13 -6.50
N ILE A 16 -10.76 0.51 -5.34
CA ILE A 16 -11.29 0.10 -4.04
C ILE A 16 -12.47 1.01 -3.67
N PRO A 17 -13.65 0.44 -3.34
CA PRO A 17 -14.79 1.21 -2.85
C PRO A 17 -14.41 2.08 -1.65
N ILE A 18 -14.90 3.32 -1.59
CA ILE A 18 -14.54 4.29 -0.54
C ILE A 18 -14.68 3.71 0.87
N THR A 19 -15.72 2.91 1.13
CA THR A 19 -15.96 2.28 2.43
C THR A 19 -14.91 1.22 2.77
N ALA A 20 -14.38 0.51 1.78
CA ALA A 20 -13.40 -0.55 1.95
C ALA A 20 -11.97 -0.02 2.10
N ARG A 21 -11.70 1.26 1.79
CA ARG A 21 -10.35 1.84 1.93
C ARG A 21 -9.86 1.91 3.38
N LYS A 22 -10.79 1.88 4.34
CA LYS A 22 -10.50 1.80 5.79
C LYS A 22 -10.21 0.39 6.28
N GLU A 23 -10.47 -0.64 5.47
CA GLU A 23 -10.23 -2.03 5.84
C GLU A 23 -8.73 -2.33 5.90
N LEU A 24 -8.35 -3.25 6.79
CA LEU A 24 -6.97 -3.67 6.97
C LEU A 24 -6.56 -4.60 5.82
N VAL A 25 -5.42 -4.29 5.18
CA VAL A 25 -4.87 -5.06 4.07
C VAL A 25 -3.61 -5.83 4.47
N LEU A 26 -2.80 -5.28 5.38
CA LEU A 26 -1.51 -5.85 5.75
C LEU A 26 -1.22 -5.69 7.24
N ILE A 27 -0.28 -6.52 7.71
CA ILE A 27 0.44 -6.31 8.98
C ILE A 27 1.92 -6.06 8.64
N VAL A 28 2.44 -4.92 9.04
CA VAL A 28 3.84 -4.50 8.83
C VAL A 28 4.43 -4.11 10.18
N ASP A 29 5.52 -4.76 10.58
CA ASP A 29 6.17 -4.56 11.88
C ASP A 29 5.15 -4.64 13.05
N ASP A 30 4.30 -5.69 13.04
CA ASP A 30 3.21 -5.94 14.00
C ASP A 30 2.12 -4.86 14.07
N LYS A 31 2.10 -3.92 13.13
CA LYS A 31 1.09 -2.88 13.02
C LYS A 31 0.12 -3.17 11.88
N PRO A 32 -1.20 -3.10 12.12
CA PRO A 32 -2.19 -3.21 11.05
C PRO A 32 -2.14 -1.98 10.16
N VAL A 33 -2.20 -2.20 8.84
CA VAL A 33 -2.18 -1.17 7.80
C VAL A 33 -3.45 -1.30 6.98
N SER A 34 -4.21 -0.21 6.86
CA SER A 34 -5.33 -0.10 5.93
C SER A 34 -4.90 0.37 4.55
N TRP A 35 -5.78 0.29 3.56
CA TRP A 35 -5.52 0.86 2.23
C TRP A 35 -5.26 2.37 2.27
N ASP A 36 -6.01 3.13 3.08
CA ASP A 36 -5.78 4.57 3.27
C ASP A 36 -4.38 4.85 3.83
N ILE A 37 -3.94 4.09 4.84
CA ILE A 37 -2.59 4.23 5.42
C ILE A 37 -1.54 3.87 4.36
N ALA A 38 -1.74 2.78 3.62
CA ALA A 38 -0.85 2.39 2.53
C ALA A 38 -0.71 3.52 1.49
N TYR A 39 -1.82 4.14 1.10
CA TYR A 39 -1.83 5.26 0.16
C TYR A 39 -0.99 6.44 0.68
N ILE A 40 -1.26 6.90 1.90
CA ILE A 40 -0.54 8.05 2.49
C ILE A 40 0.97 7.78 2.55
N GLU A 41 1.36 6.59 3.01
CA GLU A 41 2.78 6.24 3.19
C GLU A 41 3.52 6.05 1.86
N ILE A 42 2.87 5.43 0.86
CA ILE A 42 3.44 5.19 -0.48
C ILE A 42 3.54 6.52 -1.24
N GLU A 43 2.50 7.36 -1.20
CA GLU A 43 2.49 8.69 -1.83
C GLU A 43 3.57 9.60 -1.23
N ALA A 44 3.70 9.60 0.11
CA ALA A 44 4.72 10.35 0.81
C ALA A 44 6.14 9.76 0.70
N LYS A 45 6.31 8.61 0.03
CA LYS A 45 7.59 7.92 -0.20
C LYS A 45 8.35 7.65 1.12
N THR A 46 7.64 7.28 2.17
CA THR A 46 8.27 7.02 3.47
C THR A 46 8.98 5.65 3.48
N PRO A 47 9.89 5.40 4.44
CA PRO A 47 10.45 4.06 4.64
C PRO A 47 9.39 2.99 4.93
N LEU A 48 8.29 3.36 5.59
CA LEU A 48 7.17 2.46 5.83
C LEU A 48 6.40 2.20 4.53
N GLY A 49 6.18 3.22 3.71
CA GLY A 49 5.58 3.11 2.37
C GLY A 49 6.34 2.13 1.48
N ALA A 50 7.68 2.21 1.48
CA ALA A 50 8.52 1.25 0.76
C ALA A 50 8.34 -0.20 1.26
N LYS A 51 8.22 -0.41 2.58
CA LYS A 51 7.95 -1.75 3.16
C LYS A 51 6.55 -2.25 2.78
N ILE A 52 5.54 -1.38 2.83
CA ILE A 52 4.16 -1.70 2.47
C ILE A 52 4.09 -2.09 0.99
N PHE A 53 4.62 -1.25 0.10
CA PHE A 53 4.64 -1.51 -1.34
C PHE A 53 5.31 -2.85 -1.66
N LYS A 54 6.49 -3.10 -1.07
CA LYS A 54 7.20 -4.37 -1.26
C LYS A 54 6.36 -5.57 -0.84
N LYS A 55 5.70 -5.51 0.34
CA LYS A 55 4.81 -6.58 0.79
C LYS A 55 3.58 -6.78 -0.12
N LEU A 56 3.00 -5.69 -0.64
CA LEU A 56 1.88 -5.78 -1.58
C LEU A 56 2.29 -6.47 -2.89
N VAL A 57 3.51 -6.22 -3.39
CA VAL A 57 4.08 -6.92 -4.54
C VAL A 57 4.37 -8.39 -4.22
N GLU A 58 4.97 -8.69 -3.06
CA GLU A 58 5.28 -10.07 -2.63
C GLU A 58 4.02 -10.94 -2.46
N LEU A 59 2.87 -10.32 -2.22
CA LEU A 59 1.57 -11.00 -2.04
C LEU A 59 0.70 -10.95 -3.30
N ASP A 60 1.23 -10.47 -4.42
CA ASP A 60 0.52 -10.31 -5.70
C ASP A 60 -0.79 -9.50 -5.59
N PHE A 61 -0.87 -8.55 -4.67
CA PHE A 61 -1.99 -7.60 -4.59
C PHE A 61 -1.85 -6.46 -5.60
N ILE A 62 -0.62 -6.11 -5.99
CA ILE A 62 -0.32 -5.04 -6.95
C ILE A 62 0.75 -5.46 -7.93
#